data_AF-A0A259PGK7-F1
#
_entry.id   AF-A0A259PGK7-F1
#
_cell.length_a   1.000
_cell.length_b   1.000
_cell.length_c   1.000
_cell.angle_alpha   90.00
_cell.angle_beta   90.00
_cell.angle_gamma   90.00
#
_symmetry.space_group_name_H-M   'P 1'
#
loop_
_entity.id
_entity.type
_entity.pdbx_description
1 polymer ?
#
loop_
_entity_poly.entity_id
_entity_poly.type
_entity_poly.pdbx_seq_one_letter_code
_entity_poly.pdbx_strand_id
1 'polypeptide(L)'
;MRDLLESGASAKPYGQWLLLPSSQPPRNIPTPGHQVCNCFDVWQIKIEAELSKIDGDADARLAVLQQRLRCGTNCGSCLPELRRLVREHAALPA
;
A
#
# COMPACT_ATOMS: atom_id res chain seq x y z
N MET A 1 -12.48 28.75 -31.85
CA MET A 1 -13.04 27.99 -30.72
C MET A 1 -11.85 27.31 -30.07
N ARG A 2 -11.33 27.87 -28.96
CA ARG A 2 -11.87 27.57 -27.62
C ARG A 2 -11.87 26.07 -27.47
N ASP A 3 -10.84 25.52 -26.89
CA ASP A 3 -10.85 25.12 -25.47
C ASP A 3 -10.16 23.74 -25.59
N LEU A 4 -9.17 23.30 -24.82
CA LEU A 4 -9.01 23.44 -23.38
C LEU A 4 -7.72 22.67 -23.04
N LEU A 5 -6.85 23.27 -22.20
CA LEU A 5 -5.84 22.62 -21.33
C LEU A 5 -4.50 22.24 -22.01
N GLU A 6 -3.39 22.96 -21.87
CA GLU A 6 -2.90 23.69 -20.69
C GLU A 6 -3.07 22.91 -19.39
N SER A 7 -2.12 22.00 -19.11
CA SER A 7 -1.76 21.58 -17.74
C SER A 7 -0.37 20.96 -17.76
N GLY A 8 0.65 21.81 -17.73
CA GLY A 8 1.95 21.41 -17.23
C GLY A 8 1.81 20.96 -15.77
N ALA A 9 2.07 19.69 -15.52
CA ALA A 9 2.38 19.16 -14.19
C ALA A 9 3.37 18.00 -14.43
N SER A 10 4.64 18.33 -14.58
CA SER A 10 5.64 18.41 -13.51
C SER A 10 6.34 17.07 -13.31
N ALA A 11 7.67 17.17 -13.30
CA ALA A 11 8.67 16.13 -13.37
C ALA A 11 8.34 14.86 -12.57
N LYS A 12 8.34 13.72 -13.27
CA LYS A 12 8.55 12.39 -12.70
C LYS A 12 9.75 12.46 -11.73
N PRO A 13 9.62 12.01 -10.47
CA PRO A 13 10.50 12.41 -9.35
C PRO A 13 11.96 11.91 -9.40
N TYR A 14 12.47 11.47 -10.55
CA TYR A 14 13.80 10.85 -10.65
C TYR A 14 14.69 11.40 -11.78
N GLY A 15 14.39 12.59 -12.33
CA GLY A 15 15.27 13.24 -13.33
C GLY A 15 16.60 13.77 -12.77
N GLN A 16 16.69 13.99 -11.47
CA GLN A 16 17.82 14.67 -10.81
C GLN A 16 18.87 13.72 -10.21
N TRP A 17 18.62 12.41 -10.21
CA TRP A 17 19.56 11.40 -9.69
C TRP A 17 20.56 10.87 -10.72
N LEU A 18 20.52 11.38 -11.96
CA LEU A 18 21.41 10.98 -13.06
C LEU A 18 22.77 11.69 -13.07
N LEU A 19 23.02 12.62 -12.14
CA LEU A 19 24.24 13.46 -12.11
C LEU A 19 25.11 13.27 -10.86
N LEU A 20 24.88 12.22 -10.07
CA LEU A 20 25.67 11.93 -8.88
C LEU A 20 26.65 10.78 -9.16
N PRO A 21 27.98 10.99 -8.99
CA PRO A 21 28.98 9.93 -9.05
C PRO A 21 28.98 9.17 -7.72
N SER A 22 27.97 8.33 -7.52
CA SER A 22 27.95 7.38 -6.41
C SER A 22 27.31 6.07 -6.88
N SER A 23 28.18 5.13 -7.29
CA SER A 23 27.82 3.78 -7.80
C SER A 23 27.33 2.80 -6.71
N GLN A 24 26.64 3.29 -5.69
CA GLN A 24 26.07 2.43 -4.65
C GLN A 24 24.65 2.88 -4.31
N PRO A 25 23.62 2.35 -5.00
CA PRO A 25 22.26 2.47 -4.49
C PRO A 25 22.24 1.83 -3.09
N PRO A 26 21.63 2.47 -2.08
CA PRO A 26 21.43 1.83 -0.78
C PRO A 26 20.70 0.50 -1.01
N ARG A 27 21.40 -0.61 -0.78
CA ARG A 27 21.01 -1.98 -1.14
C ARG A 27 19.82 -2.54 -0.35
N ASN A 28 19.08 -1.71 0.37
CA ASN A 28 17.97 -2.18 1.19
C ASN A 28 16.96 -1.07 1.44
N ILE A 29 16.48 -0.42 0.36
CA ILE A 29 15.18 0.23 0.44
C ILE A 29 14.18 -0.91 0.23
N PRO A 30 13.48 -1.41 1.28
CA PRO A 30 12.36 -2.32 1.04
C PRO A 30 11.43 -1.58 0.10
N THR A 31 11.24 -2.12 -1.11
CA THR A 31 10.28 -1.56 -2.06
C THR A 31 8.97 -1.45 -1.29
N PRO A 32 8.44 -0.23 -1.05
CA PRO A 32 7.13 -0.14 -0.43
C PRO A 32 6.21 -0.92 -1.36
N GLY A 33 5.53 -1.94 -0.82
CA GLY A 33 4.57 -2.72 -1.60
C GLY A 33 3.52 -1.79 -2.22
N HIS A 34 2.52 -2.30 -2.94
CA HIS A 34 1.48 -1.39 -3.41
C HIS A 34 0.70 -0.79 -2.22
N GLN A 35 0.23 0.45 -2.36
CA GLN A 35 -0.62 1.09 -1.36
C GLN A 35 -2.05 0.56 -1.49
N VAL A 36 -2.60 0.02 -0.40
CA VAL A 36 -3.94 -0.59 -0.37
C VAL A 36 -5.01 0.43 0.00
N CYS A 37 -4.76 1.26 1.02
CA CYS A 37 -5.71 2.31 1.44
C CYS A 37 -5.09 3.69 1.33
N ASN A 38 -5.55 4.48 0.37
CA ASN A 38 -5.13 5.89 0.23
C ASN A 38 -5.68 6.79 1.33
N CYS A 39 -6.85 6.46 1.89
CA CYS A 39 -7.52 7.29 2.89
C CYS A 39 -6.76 7.32 4.25
N PHE A 40 -5.94 6.31 4.55
CA PHE A 40 -5.18 6.20 5.80
C PHE A 40 -3.70 5.85 5.58
N ASP A 41 -3.20 6.02 4.36
CA ASP A 41 -1.81 5.70 3.97
C ASP A 41 -1.39 4.28 4.41
N VAL A 42 -2.23 3.29 4.10
CA VAL A 42 -1.99 1.89 4.49
C VAL A 42 -1.44 1.11 3.30
N TRP A 43 -0.24 0.58 3.50
CA TRP A 43 0.51 -0.19 2.52
C TRP A 43 0.32 -1.69 2.71
N GLN A 44 0.40 -2.46 1.61
CA GLN A 44 0.28 -3.92 1.65
C GLN A 44 1.21 -4.55 2.71
N ILE A 45 2.47 -4.15 2.73
CA ILE A 45 3.46 -4.70 3.68
C ILE A 45 3.08 -4.48 5.15
N LYS A 46 2.39 -3.38 5.45
CA LYS A 46 1.89 -3.09 6.82
C LYS A 46 0.73 -4.03 7.18
N ILE A 47 -0.12 -4.35 6.22
CA ILE A 47 -1.22 -5.30 6.38
C ILE A 47 -0.65 -6.70 6.61
N GLU A 48 0.30 -7.14 5.80
CA GLU A 48 0.94 -8.46 5.90
C GLU A 48 1.70 -8.62 7.24
N ALA A 49 2.42 -7.58 7.66
CA ALA A 49 3.12 -7.57 8.94
C ALA A 49 2.18 -7.66 10.14
N GLU A 50 0.99 -7.07 10.06
CA GLU A 50 -0.03 -7.21 11.10
C GLU A 50 -0.75 -8.57 11.01
N LEU A 51 -1.06 -9.05 9.81
CA LEU A 51 -1.67 -10.37 9.59
C LEU A 51 -0.81 -11.51 10.14
N SER A 52 0.52 -11.38 10.07
CA SER A 52 1.47 -12.35 10.64
C SER A 52 1.43 -12.42 12.18
N LYS A 53 0.83 -11.42 12.84
CA LYS A 53 0.69 -11.34 14.31
C LYS A 53 -0.72 -11.65 14.80
N ILE A 54 -1.69 -11.82 13.88
CA ILE A 54 -3.10 -11.98 14.21
C ILE A 54 -3.54 -13.37 13.78
N ASP A 55 -3.93 -14.18 14.74
CA ASP A 55 -4.52 -15.49 14.50
C ASP A 55 -6.05 -15.42 14.43
N GLY A 56 -6.64 -16.43 13.79
CA GLY A 56 -8.09 -16.59 13.66
C GLY A 56 -8.59 -16.51 12.23
N ASP A 57 -9.92 -16.55 12.10
CA ASP A 57 -10.61 -16.54 10.81
C ASP A 57 -10.43 -15.23 10.05
N ALA A 58 -10.69 -15.26 8.74
CA ALA A 58 -10.54 -14.11 7.86
C ALA A 58 -11.34 -12.88 8.34
N ASP A 59 -12.57 -13.05 8.82
CA ASP A 59 -13.38 -11.94 9.36
C ASP A 59 -12.79 -11.36 10.65
N ALA A 60 -12.28 -12.20 11.56
CA ALA A 60 -11.63 -11.75 12.78
C ALA A 60 -10.36 -10.96 12.48
N ARG A 61 -9.52 -11.47 11.58
CA ARG A 61 -8.30 -10.79 11.10
C ARG A 61 -8.62 -9.45 10.45
N LEU A 62 -9.65 -9.41 9.61
CA LEU A 62 -10.12 -8.18 8.97
C LEU A 62 -10.56 -7.15 10.01
N ALA A 63 -11.36 -7.55 11.00
CA ALA A 63 -11.81 -6.66 12.06
C ALA A 63 -10.63 -6.07 12.85
N VAL A 64 -9.63 -6.88 13.21
CA VAL A 64 -8.43 -6.41 13.90
C VAL A 64 -7.62 -5.44 13.04
N LEU A 65 -7.45 -5.71 11.74
CA LEU A 65 -6.79 -4.78 10.81
C LEU A 65 -7.53 -3.44 10.73
N GLN A 66 -8.86 -3.45 10.65
CA GLN A 66 -9.66 -2.23 10.62
C GLN A 66 -9.53 -1.45 11.93
N GLN A 67 -9.44 -2.11 13.08
CA GLN A 67 -9.21 -1.43 14.36
C GLN A 67 -7.80 -0.83 14.46
N ARG A 68 -6.78 -1.55 13.98
CA ARG A 68 -5.37 -1.11 14.09
C ARG A 68 -4.96 -0.07 13.03
N LEU A 69 -5.36 -0.29 11.78
CA LEU A 69 -4.94 0.50 10.63
C LEU A 69 -6.02 1.46 10.13
N ARG A 70 -7.25 1.35 10.64
CA ARG A 70 -8.43 2.18 10.27
C ARG A 70 -8.84 2.07 8.80
N CYS A 71 -8.16 1.25 8.00
CA CYS A 71 -8.49 1.05 6.59
C CYS A 71 -9.92 0.51 6.40
N GLY A 72 -10.56 0.91 5.30
CA GLY A 72 -11.91 0.45 4.97
C GLY A 72 -13.05 1.08 5.78
N THR A 73 -12.78 2.06 6.64
CA THR A 73 -13.81 2.76 7.45
C THR A 73 -14.21 4.14 6.91
N ASN A 74 -13.42 4.71 5.99
CA ASN A 74 -13.68 6.03 5.41
C ASN A 74 -14.36 5.94 4.03
N CYS A 75 -13.61 5.54 3.02
CA CYS A 75 -14.04 5.54 1.62
C CYS A 75 -14.43 4.15 1.09
N GLY A 76 -14.08 3.08 1.83
CA GLY A 76 -14.43 1.69 1.50
C GLY A 76 -13.75 1.09 0.25
N SER A 77 -13.07 1.87 -0.58
CA SER A 77 -12.47 1.43 -1.85
C SER A 77 -11.46 0.29 -1.70
N CYS A 78 -10.78 0.23 -0.56
CA CYS A 78 -9.79 -0.79 -0.23
C CYS A 78 -10.38 -2.11 0.29
N LEU A 79 -11.66 -2.16 0.66
CA LEU A 79 -12.29 -3.36 1.25
C LEU A 79 -12.21 -4.64 0.39
N PRO A 80 -12.49 -4.62 -0.93
CA PRO A 80 -12.39 -5.83 -1.75
C PRO A 80 -10.97 -6.39 -1.79
N GLU A 81 -9.97 -5.52 -1.90
CA GLU A 81 -8.56 -5.89 -1.89
C GLU A 81 -8.09 -6.37 -0.50
N LEU A 82 -8.50 -5.68 0.56
CA LEU A 82 -8.22 -6.08 1.94
C LEU A 82 -8.74 -7.49 2.22
N ARG A 83 -9.98 -7.80 1.83
CA ARG A 83 -10.57 -9.13 1.98
C ARG A 83 -9.82 -10.19 1.18
N ARG A 84 -9.30 -9.87 -0.01
CA ARG A 84 -8.47 -10.78 -0.80
C ARG A 84 -7.18 -11.11 -0.07
N LEU A 85 -6.44 -10.10 0.37
CA LEU A 85 -5.18 -10.27 1.11
C LEU A 85 -5.37 -11.09 2.39
N VAL A 86 -6.41 -10.79 3.17
CA VAL A 86 -6.70 -11.52 4.40
C VAL A 86 -7.01 -12.99 4.13
N ARG A 87 -7.78 -13.30 3.08
CA ARG A 87 -8.09 -14.69 2.69
C ARG A 87 -6.86 -15.43 2.18
N GLU A 88 -6.02 -14.78 1.38
CA GLU A 88 -4.76 -15.36 0.90
C GLU A 88 -3.83 -15.73 2.06
N HIS A 89 -3.69 -14.84 3.05
CA HIS A 89 -2.92 -15.11 4.27
C HIS A 89 -3.60 -16.06 5.27
N ALA A 90 -4.90 -16.31 5.15
CA ALA A 90 -5.61 -17.32 5.94
C ALA A 90 -5.55 -18.71 5.31
N ALA A 91 -5.42 -18.80 3.99
CA ALA A 91 -5.37 -20.05 3.24
C ALA A 91 -3.96 -20.65 3.13
N LEU A 92 -2.91 -19.87 3.39
CA LEU A 92 -1.54 -20.37 3.49
C LEU A 92 -1.29 -20.90 4.92
N PRO A 93 -1.30 -22.22 5.16
CA PRO A 93 -0.73 -22.75 6.40
C PRO A 93 0.78 -22.48 6.38
N ALA A 94 1.28 -21.94 7.49
CA ALA A 94 2.71 -21.78 7.76
C ALA A 94 3.46 -23.12 7.71
#